data_AF-A0A663EXH5-F1
#
_entry.id   AF-A0A663EXH5-F1
#
_cell.length_a   1.000
_cell.length_b   1.000
_cell.length_c   1.000
_cell.angle_alpha   90.00
_cell.angle_beta   90.00
_cell.angle_gamma   90.00
#
_symmetry.space_group_name_H-M   'P 1'
#
loop_
_entity.id
_entity.type
_entity.pdbx_description
1 polymer ?
#
loop_
_entity_poly.entity_id
_entity_poly.type
_entity_poly.pdbx_seq_one_letter_code
_entity_poly.pdbx_strand_id
1 'polypeptide(L)'
;MAQSVVYADLRFAKVMGGRSMASQALVDSTSPYENMQSAPAGQDGDGAQPSPGLWSRRLCIPVGLLVTCLLLLVVTVALGACYWQVTRSLQDASREHAAEQGRLSQEVSAREQSLEQTRLELAWARAELQRAWREGNSSQLELGSLNAELGRTKGILGRMEKEMQEVQRELNNSESTVAILLVPLPPDCCPSGWLLYRGKCLFISSEKKTWEDSRDECDKKYSQLLVTKSWNRWTVPAFLKNADIPYWIGLQKGSFPWYEYGWLEEEDPDGDGVSDAWFWVDGSLYERYLAAQPLDKTPSLPAQL
;
A
#
# COMPACT_ATOMS: atom_id res chain seq x y z
N MET A 1 -24.40 3.24 3.24
CA MET A 1 -23.99 1.85 2.91
C MET A 1 -22.47 1.81 3.11
N ALA A 2 -21.84 0.85 3.77
CA ALA A 2 -22.32 -0.42 4.30
C ALA A 2 -22.17 -0.51 5.84
N GLN A 3 -22.81 -1.52 6.45
CA GLN A 3 -22.66 -1.89 7.85
C GLN A 3 -21.60 -3.00 7.97
N SER A 4 -20.81 -3.02 9.04
CA SER A 4 -20.17 -4.25 9.53
C SER A 4 -20.08 -4.23 11.06
N VAL A 5 -20.45 -5.35 11.67
CA VAL A 5 -20.42 -5.60 13.13
C VAL A 5 -20.07 -7.08 13.32
N VAL A 6 -19.66 -7.42 14.54
CA VAL A 6 -19.50 -8.78 15.11
C VAL A 6 -18.15 -9.45 14.88
N TYR A 7 -17.28 -9.37 15.89
CA TYR A 7 -17.16 -10.48 16.83
C TYR A 7 -16.76 -9.99 18.23
N ALA A 8 -17.20 -10.68 19.28
CA ALA A 8 -16.81 -10.43 20.66
C ALA A 8 -16.30 -11.74 21.28
N ASP A 9 -15.04 -11.77 21.72
CA ASP A 9 -14.49 -12.96 22.39
C ASP A 9 -14.75 -12.88 23.90
N LEU A 10 -15.85 -13.49 24.33
CA LEU A 10 -16.19 -13.71 25.73
C LEU A 10 -15.59 -15.04 26.20
N ARG A 11 -14.68 -15.00 27.17
CA ARG A 11 -14.17 -16.22 27.85
C ARG A 11 -14.25 -16.08 29.37
N PHE A 12 -15.25 -16.72 29.96
CA PHE A 12 -15.30 -17.03 31.39
C PHE A 12 -15.59 -18.53 31.59
N ALA A 13 -14.57 -19.26 32.06
CA ALA A 13 -14.66 -20.56 32.75
C ALA A 13 -13.25 -20.84 33.33
N LYS A 14 -13.06 -21.47 34.49
CA LYS A 14 -13.98 -22.23 35.33
C LYS A 14 -13.53 -22.15 36.80
N VAL A 15 -14.43 -21.79 37.71
CA VAL A 15 -14.24 -22.06 39.15
C VAL A 15 -14.49 -23.56 39.39
N MET A 16 -13.55 -24.23 40.05
CA MET A 16 -13.79 -25.51 40.72
C MET A 16 -13.76 -25.28 42.23
N GLY A 17 -14.92 -25.00 42.81
CA GLY A 17 -15.13 -25.15 44.25
C GLY A 17 -15.30 -26.63 44.57
N GLY A 18 -14.66 -27.14 45.63
CA GLY A 18 -14.65 -28.59 45.82
C GLY A 18 -13.89 -29.18 47.02
N ARG A 19 -13.88 -28.54 48.20
CA ARG A 19 -13.87 -29.31 49.45
C ARG A 19 -14.38 -28.51 50.65
N SER A 20 -15.49 -29.01 51.19
CA SER A 20 -15.98 -28.72 52.54
C SER A 20 -15.66 -29.92 53.45
N MET A 21 -15.84 -29.74 54.75
CA MET A 21 -15.49 -30.65 55.87
C MET A 21 -13.98 -30.80 56.15
N ALA A 22 -13.52 -30.67 57.40
CA ALA A 22 -14.21 -30.15 58.58
C ALA A 22 -13.19 -29.60 59.60
N SER A 23 -13.55 -28.51 60.26
CA SER A 23 -12.89 -28.09 61.49
C SER A 23 -13.45 -28.93 62.65
N GLN A 24 -12.61 -29.63 63.38
CA GLN A 24 -12.91 -30.05 64.74
C GLN A 24 -11.71 -29.73 65.63
N ALA A 25 -11.91 -28.74 66.48
CA ALA A 25 -11.06 -28.46 67.61
C ALA A 25 -11.75 -29.00 68.88
N LEU A 26 -10.91 -29.20 69.91
CA LEU A 26 -11.26 -29.19 71.33
C LEU A 26 -11.99 -30.42 71.94
N VAL A 27 -11.58 -30.68 73.20
CA VAL A 27 -12.20 -31.55 74.24
C VAL A 27 -12.03 -33.07 73.98
N ASP A 28 -11.60 -33.93 74.91
CA ASP A 28 -11.45 -33.77 76.37
C ASP A 28 -10.20 -34.43 76.98
N SER A 29 -9.87 -34.04 78.21
CA SER A 29 -8.92 -34.74 79.10
C SER A 29 -9.68 -35.46 80.21
N THR A 30 -9.71 -36.80 80.23
CA THR A 30 -10.19 -37.55 81.41
C THR A 30 -9.37 -38.81 81.70
N SER A 31 -8.92 -38.87 82.95
CA SER A 31 -8.39 -40.01 83.70
C SER A 31 -8.94 -39.86 85.13
N PRO A 32 -9.04 -40.89 85.99
CA PRO A 32 -9.13 -42.35 85.79
C PRO A 32 -10.46 -42.89 86.39
N TYR A 33 -10.61 -44.23 86.54
CA TYR A 33 -11.25 -45.03 87.63
C TYR A 33 -11.27 -46.50 87.08
N GLU A 34 -10.78 -47.52 87.80
CA GLU A 34 -11.52 -48.39 88.74
C GLU A 34 -12.82 -49.00 88.14
N ASN A 35 -13.19 -50.28 88.34
CA ASN A 35 -12.78 -51.22 89.39
C ASN A 35 -13.01 -52.71 88.96
N MET A 36 -12.50 -53.67 89.76
CA MET A 36 -13.04 -55.02 90.11
C MET A 36 -13.93 -55.86 89.12
N GLN A 37 -13.95 -57.20 89.10
CA GLN A 37 -13.15 -58.30 89.69
C GLN A 37 -13.69 -59.64 89.12
N SER A 38 -12.89 -60.72 89.12
CA SER A 38 -13.39 -62.12 89.09
C SER A 38 -12.28 -63.12 89.46
N ALA A 39 -12.11 -63.34 90.77
CA ALA A 39 -11.68 -64.62 91.34
C ALA A 39 -12.97 -65.45 91.65
N PRO A 40 -12.99 -66.69 92.21
CA PRO A 40 -11.97 -67.45 92.95
C PRO A 40 -11.80 -68.89 92.38
N ALA A 41 -11.23 -69.93 93.02
CA ALA A 41 -10.70 -70.20 94.37
C ALA A 41 -9.41 -71.08 94.25
N GLY A 42 -8.46 -71.12 95.20
CA GLY A 42 -8.52 -71.78 96.52
C GLY A 42 -8.16 -73.29 96.39
N GLN A 43 -7.42 -73.99 97.26
CA GLN A 43 -6.78 -73.79 98.58
C GLN A 43 -5.71 -74.92 98.74
N ASP A 44 -4.63 -74.91 99.53
CA ASP A 44 -3.86 -73.89 100.31
C ASP A 44 -2.34 -74.31 100.29
N GLY A 45 -1.40 -73.72 101.03
CA GLY A 45 -0.98 -74.10 102.41
C GLY A 45 -0.01 -75.30 102.42
N ASP A 46 1.28 -75.23 102.77
CA ASP A 46 1.87 -74.65 104.00
C ASP A 46 3.44 -74.64 103.94
N GLY A 47 4.10 -73.98 104.90
CA GLY A 47 5.30 -74.54 105.57
C GLY A 47 6.70 -74.52 104.94
N ALA A 48 7.42 -73.40 105.10
CA ALA A 48 8.84 -73.29 105.48
C ALA A 48 10.04 -73.75 104.59
N GLN A 49 11.04 -72.85 104.54
CA GLN A 49 12.47 -73.03 104.20
C GLN A 49 13.15 -74.20 104.97
N PRO A 50 14.22 -74.86 104.45
CA PRO A 50 15.49 -74.15 104.20
C PRO A 50 16.33 -74.54 102.96
N SER A 51 17.23 -73.63 102.61
CA SER A 51 18.38 -73.82 101.71
C SER A 51 19.57 -74.48 102.45
N PRO A 52 20.71 -74.86 101.81
CA PRO A 52 21.03 -74.95 100.38
C PRO A 52 21.65 -76.29 99.94
N GLY A 53 21.18 -76.88 98.83
CA GLY A 53 21.81 -78.06 98.21
C GLY A 53 22.71 -77.70 97.02
N LEU A 54 24.04 -77.78 97.19
CA LEU A 54 24.98 -77.56 96.09
C LEU A 54 24.86 -78.67 95.03
N TRP A 55 24.24 -78.39 93.86
CA TRP A 55 24.53 -79.08 92.59
C TRP A 55 24.30 -78.18 91.33
N SER A 56 23.98 -76.90 91.51
CA SER A 56 23.61 -75.98 90.41
C SER A 56 24.77 -75.60 89.45
N ARG A 57 26.02 -75.90 89.82
CA ARG A 57 27.23 -75.36 89.15
C ARG A 57 27.50 -75.92 87.74
N ARG A 58 26.87 -77.03 87.31
CA ARG A 58 27.02 -77.57 85.94
C ARG A 58 25.99 -77.06 84.93
N LEU A 59 24.83 -76.54 85.36
CA LEU A 59 23.82 -75.95 84.44
C LEU A 59 23.90 -74.42 84.34
N CYS A 60 24.47 -73.71 85.32
CA CYS A 60 24.59 -72.25 85.23
C CYS A 60 25.49 -71.75 84.08
N ILE A 61 26.48 -72.54 83.64
CA ILE A 61 27.39 -72.16 82.54
C ILE A 61 26.64 -72.08 81.19
N PRO A 62 25.93 -73.12 80.71
CA PRO A 62 25.16 -73.00 79.47
C PRO A 62 24.03 -71.97 79.56
N VAL A 63 23.39 -71.80 80.72
CA VAL A 63 22.36 -70.76 80.92
C VAL A 63 22.98 -69.35 80.82
N GLY A 64 24.13 -69.11 81.43
CA GLY A 64 24.84 -67.83 81.33
C GLY A 64 25.29 -67.51 79.89
N LEU A 65 25.75 -68.51 79.14
CA LEU A 65 26.09 -68.37 77.72
C LEU A 65 24.87 -68.10 76.83
N LEU A 66 23.72 -68.69 77.14
CA LEU A 66 22.46 -68.37 76.46
C LEU A 66 22.01 -66.94 76.75
N VAL A 67 22.11 -66.46 77.99
CA VAL A 67 21.76 -65.07 78.34
C VAL A 67 22.70 -64.06 77.67
N THR A 68 24.01 -64.30 77.65
CA THR A 68 24.94 -63.39 76.93
C THR A 68 24.72 -63.44 75.42
N CYS A 69 24.39 -64.60 74.85
CA CYS A 69 24.01 -64.72 73.44
C CYS A 69 22.72 -63.93 73.12
N LEU A 70 21.69 -64.02 73.96
CA LEU A 70 20.45 -63.25 73.81
C LEU A 70 20.69 -61.74 73.92
N LEU A 71 21.53 -61.29 74.86
CA LEU A 71 21.90 -59.87 74.97
C LEU A 71 22.66 -59.37 73.73
N LEU A 72 23.60 -60.16 73.20
CA LEU A 72 24.29 -59.83 71.95
C LEU A 72 23.32 -59.79 70.76
N LEU A 73 22.36 -60.71 70.67
CA LEU A 73 21.31 -60.67 69.64
C LEU A 73 20.48 -59.38 69.74
N VAL A 74 20.01 -59.00 70.93
CA VAL A 74 19.28 -57.74 71.14
C VAL A 74 20.12 -56.53 70.72
N VAL A 75 21.42 -56.49 71.06
CA VAL A 75 22.33 -55.42 70.62
C VAL A 75 22.48 -55.38 69.10
N THR A 76 22.66 -56.53 68.44
CA THR A 76 22.77 -56.57 66.97
C THR A 76 21.47 -56.14 66.26
N VAL A 77 20.30 -56.51 66.79
CA VAL A 77 19.00 -56.07 66.26
C VAL A 77 18.80 -54.58 66.48
N ALA A 78 19.16 -54.04 67.65
CA ALA A 78 19.09 -52.61 67.93
C ALA A 78 20.03 -51.80 67.02
N LEU A 79 21.28 -52.24 66.84
CA LEU A 79 22.23 -51.62 65.90
C LEU A 79 21.74 -51.70 64.45
N GLY A 80 21.15 -52.83 64.04
CA GLY A 80 20.54 -52.99 62.72
C GLY A 80 19.36 -52.04 62.50
N ALA A 81 18.50 -51.86 63.51
CA ALA A 81 17.39 -50.91 63.47
C ALA A 81 17.88 -49.45 63.42
N CYS A 82 18.86 -49.08 64.23
CA CYS A 82 19.47 -47.74 64.19
C CYS A 82 20.17 -47.47 62.85
N TYR A 83 20.93 -48.42 62.32
CA TYR A 83 21.58 -48.31 61.01
C TYR A 83 20.53 -48.12 59.91
N TRP A 84 19.49 -48.96 59.87
CA TRP A 84 18.39 -48.85 58.92
C TRP A 84 17.66 -47.50 59.02
N GLN A 85 17.44 -46.99 60.23
CA GLN A 85 16.84 -45.68 60.46
C GLN A 85 17.71 -44.52 59.92
N VAL A 86 19.02 -44.57 60.15
CA VAL A 86 19.96 -43.55 59.64
C VAL A 86 20.08 -43.64 58.11
N THR A 87 20.20 -44.83 57.53
CA THR A 87 20.19 -45.03 56.07
C THR A 87 18.92 -44.48 55.44
N ARG A 88 17.76 -44.72 56.06
CA ARG A 88 16.48 -44.19 55.58
C ARG A 88 16.39 -42.67 55.69
N SER A 89 16.82 -42.10 56.82
CA SER A 89 16.89 -40.64 57.02
C SER A 89 17.78 -39.95 55.96
N LEU A 90 18.95 -40.52 55.68
CA LEU A 90 19.84 -40.04 54.61
C LEU A 90 19.23 -40.20 53.22
N GLN A 91 18.51 -41.30 52.96
CA GLN A 91 17.78 -41.47 51.70
C GLN A 91 16.69 -40.42 51.52
N ASP A 92 15.90 -40.14 52.55
CA ASP A 92 14.82 -39.17 52.46
C ASP A 92 15.36 -37.73 52.29
N ALA A 93 16.40 -37.33 53.04
CA ALA A 93 17.10 -36.06 52.82
C ALA A 93 17.74 -35.95 51.41
N SER A 94 18.28 -37.06 50.88
CA SER A 94 18.84 -37.07 49.51
C SER A 94 17.76 -36.88 48.42
N ARG A 95 16.53 -37.37 48.67
CA ARG A 95 15.38 -37.20 47.77
C ARG A 95 14.87 -35.77 47.78
N GLU A 96 14.82 -35.13 48.96
CA GLU A 96 14.44 -33.73 49.09
C GLU A 96 15.43 -32.83 48.33
N HIS A 97 16.73 -32.99 48.53
CA HIS A 97 17.73 -32.24 47.76
C HIS A 97 17.71 -32.54 46.26
N ALA A 98 17.47 -33.79 45.84
CA ALA A 98 17.31 -34.11 44.42
C ALA A 98 16.08 -33.44 43.80
N ALA A 99 14.96 -33.35 44.54
CA ALA A 99 13.75 -32.65 44.10
C ALA A 99 13.95 -31.12 44.06
N GLU A 100 14.63 -30.54 45.05
CA GLU A 100 14.99 -29.12 45.06
C GLU A 100 15.96 -28.75 43.93
N GLN A 101 17.00 -29.55 43.72
CA GLN A 101 17.96 -29.37 42.63
C GLN A 101 17.27 -29.51 41.26
N GLY A 102 16.35 -30.47 41.12
CA GLY A 102 15.49 -30.59 39.94
C GLY A 102 14.64 -29.34 39.70
N ARG A 103 13.97 -28.83 40.75
CA ARG A 103 13.15 -27.62 40.69
C ARG A 103 13.95 -26.37 40.32
N LEU A 104 15.12 -26.19 40.94
CA LEU A 104 16.01 -25.05 40.65
C LEU A 104 16.61 -25.17 39.23
N SER A 105 17.03 -26.37 38.81
CA SER A 105 17.50 -26.61 37.44
C SER A 105 16.40 -26.33 36.42
N GLN A 106 15.14 -26.67 36.72
CA GLN A 106 14.01 -26.36 35.87
C GLN A 106 13.78 -24.84 35.78
N GLU A 107 13.79 -24.12 36.91
CA GLU A 107 13.63 -22.66 36.92
C GLU A 107 14.76 -21.94 36.17
N VAL A 108 16.02 -22.38 36.36
CA VAL A 108 17.17 -21.86 35.61
C VAL A 108 17.00 -22.11 34.11
N SER A 109 16.67 -23.34 33.69
CA SER A 109 16.48 -23.66 32.27
C SER A 109 15.36 -22.85 31.61
N ALA A 110 14.26 -22.57 32.35
CA ALA A 110 13.18 -21.73 31.86
C ALA A 110 13.59 -20.25 31.74
N ARG A 111 14.38 -19.73 32.68
CA ARG A 111 14.95 -18.38 32.61
C ARG A 111 15.99 -18.24 31.49
N GLU A 112 16.81 -19.26 31.27
CA GLU A 112 17.77 -19.29 30.16
C GLU A 112 17.04 -19.29 28.80
N GLN A 113 16.00 -20.12 28.66
CA GLN A 113 15.17 -20.12 27.45
C GLN A 113 14.50 -18.76 27.19
N SER A 114 13.98 -18.08 28.21
CA SER A 114 13.40 -16.75 28.04
C SER A 114 14.44 -15.66 27.72
N LEU A 115 15.65 -15.78 28.26
CA LEU A 115 16.78 -14.91 27.89
C LEU A 115 17.25 -15.14 26.45
N GLU A 116 17.33 -16.38 25.99
CA GLU A 116 17.67 -16.67 24.59
C GLU A 116 16.56 -16.24 23.62
N GLN A 117 15.29 -16.43 23.98
CA GLN A 117 14.18 -15.90 23.18
C GLN A 117 14.24 -14.37 23.07
N THR A 118 14.40 -13.65 24.18
CA THR A 118 14.50 -12.18 24.16
C THR A 118 15.77 -11.68 23.46
N ARG A 119 16.89 -12.43 23.49
CA ARG A 119 18.08 -12.16 22.68
C ARG A 119 17.80 -12.28 21.19
N LEU A 120 17.09 -13.32 20.75
CA LEU A 120 16.70 -13.51 19.35
C LEU A 120 15.72 -12.43 18.87
N GLU A 121 14.72 -12.07 19.69
CA GLU A 121 13.79 -10.96 19.40
C GLU A 121 14.53 -9.62 19.26
N LEU A 122 15.48 -9.32 20.16
CA LEU A 122 16.32 -8.13 20.07
C LEU A 122 17.25 -8.14 18.84
N ALA A 123 17.80 -9.30 18.47
CA ALA A 123 18.63 -9.44 17.29
C ALA A 123 17.82 -9.22 16.00
N TRP A 124 16.61 -9.79 15.92
CA TRP A 124 15.69 -9.60 14.81
C TRP A 124 15.23 -8.13 14.69
N ALA A 125 14.79 -7.51 15.80
CA ALA A 125 14.37 -6.11 15.81
C ALA A 125 15.50 -5.15 15.40
N ARG A 126 16.76 -5.43 15.80
CA ARG A 126 17.95 -4.68 15.34
C ARG A 126 18.21 -4.86 13.84
N ALA A 127 18.06 -6.08 13.32
CA ALA A 127 18.25 -6.35 11.90
C ALA A 127 17.19 -5.64 11.04
N GLU A 128 15.94 -5.61 11.49
CA GLU A 128 14.85 -4.91 10.82
C GLU A 128 15.03 -3.39 10.86
N LEU A 129 15.44 -2.83 12.00
CA LEU A 129 15.80 -1.40 12.11
C LEU A 129 16.98 -1.04 11.18
N GLN A 130 18.00 -1.90 11.06
CA GLN A 130 19.11 -1.69 10.13
C GLN A 130 18.72 -1.89 8.65
N ARG A 131 17.65 -2.65 8.35
CA ARG A 131 17.06 -2.70 7.00
C ARG A 131 16.37 -1.37 6.70
N ALA A 132 15.41 -0.97 7.53
CA ALA A 132 14.65 0.27 7.37
C ALA A 132 15.56 1.52 7.32
N TRP A 133 16.64 1.56 8.10
CA TRP A 133 17.62 2.65 8.04
C TRP A 133 18.40 2.67 6.72
N ARG A 134 18.80 1.51 6.18
CA ARG A 134 19.48 1.43 4.88
C ARG A 134 18.54 1.81 3.74
N GLU A 135 17.30 1.36 3.77
CA GLU A 135 16.26 1.74 2.80
C GLU A 135 16.02 3.25 2.84
N GLY A 136 15.81 3.83 4.03
CA GLY A 136 15.63 5.27 4.20
C GLY A 136 16.85 6.09 3.71
N ASN A 137 18.07 5.64 3.99
CA ASN A 137 19.30 6.30 3.52
C ASN A 137 19.47 6.18 1.99
N SER A 138 19.12 5.02 1.40
CA SER A 138 19.09 4.83 -0.06
C SER A 138 18.07 5.78 -0.71
N SER A 139 16.84 5.83 -0.19
CA SER A 139 15.81 6.77 -0.65
C SER A 139 16.23 8.23 -0.51
N GLN A 140 16.98 8.57 0.55
CA GLN A 140 17.51 9.93 0.74
C GLN A 140 18.56 10.29 -0.33
N LEU A 141 19.41 9.35 -0.75
CA LEU A 141 20.37 9.55 -1.84
C LEU A 141 19.66 9.69 -3.20
N GLU A 142 18.63 8.87 -3.46
CA GLU A 142 17.80 8.96 -4.67
C GLU A 142 17.08 10.32 -4.76
N LEU A 143 16.44 10.77 -3.67
CA LEU A 143 15.84 12.10 -3.57
C LEU A 143 16.87 13.22 -3.78
N GLY A 144 18.09 13.05 -3.27
CA GLY A 144 19.19 13.98 -3.50
C GLY A 144 19.58 14.09 -4.99
N SER A 145 19.67 12.95 -5.69
CA SER A 145 19.94 12.90 -7.12
C SER A 145 18.81 13.53 -7.95
N LEU A 146 17.56 13.15 -7.65
CA LEU A 146 16.38 13.65 -8.35
C LEU A 146 16.19 15.16 -8.13
N ASN A 147 16.48 15.67 -6.93
CA ASN A 147 16.50 17.11 -6.66
C ASN A 147 17.63 17.84 -7.42
N ALA A 148 18.80 17.23 -7.58
CA ALA A 148 19.88 17.79 -8.39
C ALA A 148 19.51 17.82 -9.89
N GLU A 149 18.84 16.78 -10.39
CA GLU A 149 18.29 16.76 -11.75
C GLU A 149 17.20 17.81 -11.96
N LEU A 150 16.26 17.94 -11.02
CA LEU A 150 15.25 19.00 -11.03
C LEU A 150 15.88 20.40 -11.03
N GLY A 151 16.99 20.58 -10.32
CA GLY A 151 17.80 21.80 -10.38
C GLY A 151 18.40 22.05 -11.77
N ARG A 152 18.92 21.02 -12.44
CA ARG A 152 19.45 21.12 -13.81
C ARG A 152 18.35 21.43 -14.83
N THR A 153 17.22 20.72 -14.79
CA THR A 153 16.11 20.93 -15.74
C THR A 153 15.48 22.30 -15.56
N LYS A 154 15.28 22.76 -14.31
CA LYS A 154 14.86 24.13 -14.02
C LYS A 154 15.86 25.17 -14.54
N GLY A 155 17.17 24.90 -14.41
CA GLY A 155 18.23 25.77 -14.95
C GLY A 155 18.29 25.81 -16.48
N ILE A 156 17.93 24.72 -17.17
CA ILE A 156 17.77 24.68 -18.63
C ILE A 156 16.53 25.47 -19.04
N LEU A 157 15.39 25.24 -18.39
CA LEU A 157 14.13 25.95 -18.67
C LEU A 157 14.30 27.47 -18.52
N GLY A 158 14.96 27.93 -17.45
CA GLY A 158 15.25 29.35 -17.24
C GLY A 158 16.30 29.97 -18.18
N ARG A 159 17.03 29.16 -18.97
CA ARG A 159 17.82 29.67 -20.11
C ARG A 159 16.96 29.79 -21.35
N MET A 160 16.20 28.74 -21.67
CA MET A 160 15.30 28.72 -22.83
C MET A 160 14.22 29.82 -22.74
N GLU A 161 13.73 30.11 -21.52
CA GLU A 161 12.83 31.25 -21.26
C GLU A 161 13.48 32.61 -21.60
N LYS A 162 14.76 32.81 -21.28
CA LYS A 162 15.49 34.04 -21.61
C LYS A 162 15.79 34.15 -23.11
N GLU A 163 16.18 33.04 -23.74
CA GLU A 163 16.40 32.97 -25.19
C GLU A 163 15.10 33.30 -25.93
N MET A 164 13.97 32.75 -25.48
CA MET A 164 12.63 33.08 -26.01
C MET A 164 12.27 34.55 -25.80
N GLN A 165 12.56 35.14 -24.63
CA GLN A 165 12.32 36.57 -24.37
C GLN A 165 13.18 37.47 -25.27
N GLU A 166 14.44 37.13 -25.52
CA GLU A 166 15.30 37.92 -26.44
C GLU A 166 14.84 37.77 -27.90
N VAL A 167 14.50 36.56 -28.36
CA VAL A 167 13.93 36.34 -29.70
C VAL A 167 12.62 37.12 -29.87
N GLN A 168 11.75 37.15 -28.86
CA GLN A 168 10.53 37.96 -28.89
C GLN A 168 10.84 39.47 -28.93
N ARG A 169 11.88 39.92 -28.21
CA ARG A 169 12.31 41.33 -28.21
C ARG A 169 12.83 41.75 -29.59
N GLU A 170 13.66 40.92 -30.21
CA GLU A 170 14.16 41.14 -31.57
C GLU A 170 13.05 41.05 -32.62
N LEU A 171 12.09 40.13 -32.47
CA LEU A 171 10.90 40.07 -33.32
C LEU A 171 10.10 41.39 -33.25
N ASN A 172 9.78 41.87 -32.05
CA ASN A 172 9.05 43.15 -31.86
C ASN A 172 9.83 44.35 -32.43
N ASN A 173 11.16 44.35 -32.33
CA ASN A 173 12.03 45.38 -32.92
C ASN A 173 11.98 45.31 -34.46
N SER A 174 12.06 44.10 -35.04
CA SER A 174 11.92 43.89 -36.48
C SER A 174 10.54 44.31 -36.99
N GLU A 175 9.46 43.96 -36.28
CA GLU A 175 8.09 44.37 -36.56
C GLU A 175 7.95 45.89 -36.56
N SER A 176 8.53 46.58 -35.58
CA SER A 176 8.55 48.04 -35.53
C SER A 176 9.28 48.66 -36.73
N THR A 177 10.46 48.14 -37.10
CA THR A 177 11.17 48.64 -38.30
C THR A 177 10.41 48.35 -39.59
N VAL A 178 9.74 47.20 -39.70
CA VAL A 178 8.85 46.87 -40.81
C VAL A 178 7.63 47.80 -40.84
N ALA A 179 7.03 48.14 -39.70
CA ALA A 179 5.93 49.10 -39.60
C ALA A 179 6.33 50.56 -39.88
N ILE A 180 7.62 50.90 -39.83
CA ILE A 180 8.16 52.21 -40.24
C ILE A 180 8.45 52.23 -41.76
N LEU A 181 8.93 51.11 -42.31
CA LEU A 181 9.20 50.95 -43.75
C LEU A 181 7.92 50.76 -44.56
N LEU A 182 6.95 50.03 -44.01
CA LEU A 182 5.55 50.03 -44.42
C LEU A 182 4.93 51.34 -43.95
N VAL A 183 5.17 52.42 -44.70
CA VAL A 183 4.29 53.60 -44.65
C VAL A 183 2.86 53.08 -44.68
N PRO A 184 2.02 53.38 -43.67
CA PRO A 184 0.62 53.05 -43.76
C PRO A 184 0.07 53.79 -44.97
N LEU A 185 -0.18 53.06 -46.06
CA LEU A 185 -1.08 53.58 -47.08
C LEU A 185 -2.36 53.95 -46.30
N PRO A 186 -2.90 55.17 -46.49
CA PRO A 186 -4.18 55.52 -45.89
C PRO A 186 -5.17 54.38 -46.10
N PRO A 187 -6.10 54.11 -45.17
CA PRO A 187 -7.00 52.95 -45.25
C PRO A 187 -7.86 52.91 -46.54
N ASP A 188 -7.87 54.02 -47.30
CA ASP A 188 -8.56 54.22 -48.57
C ASP A 188 -7.63 54.18 -49.81
N CYS A 189 -6.34 53.85 -49.67
CA CYS A 189 -5.36 53.81 -50.75
C CYS A 189 -4.91 52.38 -51.09
N CYS A 190 -5.24 51.92 -52.29
CA CYS A 190 -4.66 50.72 -52.88
C CYS A 190 -3.51 51.06 -53.85
N PRO A 191 -2.58 50.12 -54.12
CA PRO A 191 -1.53 50.34 -55.12
C PRO A 191 -2.12 50.59 -56.53
N SER A 192 -1.36 51.28 -57.39
CA SER A 192 -1.80 51.56 -58.77
C SER A 192 -2.24 50.30 -59.51
N GLY A 193 -3.47 50.30 -60.05
CA GLY A 193 -4.07 49.14 -60.72
C GLY A 193 -4.90 48.21 -59.81
N TRP A 194 -5.03 48.52 -58.52
CA TRP A 194 -5.85 47.78 -57.56
C TRP A 194 -7.14 48.54 -57.20
N LEU A 195 -8.23 47.81 -57.00
CA LEU A 195 -9.56 48.33 -56.67
C LEU A 195 -9.84 48.17 -55.18
N LEU A 196 -10.14 49.26 -54.48
CA LEU A 196 -10.59 49.19 -53.09
C LEU A 196 -12.04 48.71 -53.01
N TYR A 197 -12.29 47.63 -52.28
CA TYR A 197 -13.64 47.16 -51.95
C TYR A 197 -13.72 46.66 -50.51
N ARG A 198 -14.58 47.29 -49.70
CA ARG A 198 -14.83 46.95 -48.29
C ARG A 198 -13.54 46.79 -47.45
N GLY A 199 -12.59 47.71 -47.60
CA GLY A 199 -11.31 47.69 -46.88
C GLY A 199 -10.31 46.64 -47.37
N LYS A 200 -10.53 46.04 -48.55
CA LYS A 200 -9.58 45.15 -49.22
C LYS A 200 -9.21 45.68 -50.59
N CYS A 201 -7.95 45.54 -50.98
CA CYS A 201 -7.50 45.83 -52.34
C CYS A 201 -7.64 44.58 -53.22
N LEU A 202 -8.30 44.72 -54.37
CA LEU A 202 -8.50 43.66 -55.35
C LEU A 202 -7.71 43.96 -56.62
N PHE A 203 -6.98 42.97 -57.13
CA PHE A 203 -6.37 43.00 -58.45
C PHE A 203 -7.11 42.07 -59.40
N ILE A 204 -7.29 42.51 -60.64
CA ILE A 204 -7.84 41.69 -61.72
C ILE A 204 -6.75 41.53 -62.77
N SER A 205 -6.27 40.30 -62.95
CA SER A 205 -5.29 40.00 -64.00
C SER A 205 -5.92 40.19 -65.39
N SER A 206 -5.22 40.89 -66.27
CA SER A 206 -5.52 40.92 -67.72
C SER A 206 -5.07 39.66 -68.45
N GLU A 207 -4.13 38.90 -67.86
CA GLU A 207 -3.59 37.66 -68.41
C GLU A 207 -4.38 36.45 -67.91
N LYS A 208 -4.69 35.52 -68.83
CA LYS A 208 -5.29 34.21 -68.51
C LYS A 208 -4.17 33.23 -68.15
N LYS A 209 -4.25 32.64 -66.95
CA LYS A 209 -3.29 31.67 -66.40
C LYS A 209 -4.03 30.46 -65.82
N THR A 210 -3.32 29.38 -65.46
CA THR A 210 -3.91 28.28 -64.68
C THR A 210 -4.27 28.74 -63.26
N TRP A 211 -4.97 27.92 -62.47
CA TRP A 211 -5.27 28.29 -61.09
C TRP A 211 -3.99 28.38 -60.25
N GLU A 212 -3.09 27.42 -60.43
CA GLU A 212 -1.78 27.32 -59.77
C GLU A 212 -0.88 28.51 -60.15
N ASP A 213 -0.74 28.79 -61.45
CA ASP A 213 0.01 29.97 -61.92
C ASP A 213 -0.60 31.28 -61.38
N SER A 214 -1.92 31.36 -61.26
CA SER A 214 -2.61 32.55 -60.73
C SER A 214 -2.36 32.74 -59.24
N ARG A 215 -2.29 31.65 -58.46
CA ARG A 215 -1.87 31.66 -57.05
C ARG A 215 -0.44 32.16 -56.93
N ASP A 216 0.49 31.56 -57.67
CA ASP A 216 1.92 31.90 -57.59
C ASP A 216 2.18 33.35 -58.05
N GLU A 217 1.38 33.89 -58.97
CA GLU A 217 1.41 35.30 -59.37
C GLU A 217 0.80 36.25 -58.34
N CYS A 218 -0.21 35.81 -57.58
CA CYS A 218 -0.68 36.54 -56.40
C CYS A 218 0.41 36.61 -55.32
N ASP A 219 1.08 35.48 -55.03
CA ASP A 219 2.12 35.40 -54.02
C ASP A 219 3.32 36.31 -54.36
N LYS A 220 3.76 36.31 -55.64
CA LYS A 220 4.78 37.25 -56.15
C LYS A 220 4.40 38.73 -56.02
N LYS A 221 3.11 39.04 -55.90
CA LYS A 221 2.57 40.40 -55.69
C LYS A 221 2.24 40.69 -54.22
N TYR A 222 2.70 39.84 -53.29
CA TYR A 222 2.40 39.93 -51.85
C TYR A 222 0.88 39.93 -51.57
N SER A 223 0.16 39.06 -52.27
CA SER A 223 -1.29 38.95 -52.24
C SER A 223 -1.73 37.49 -52.33
N GLN A 224 -3.02 37.22 -52.15
CA GLN A 224 -3.59 35.87 -52.27
C GLN A 224 -4.79 35.89 -53.23
N LEU A 225 -5.10 34.74 -53.83
CA LEU A 225 -6.34 34.57 -54.58
C LEU A 225 -7.57 34.89 -53.71
N LEU A 226 -8.60 35.47 -54.33
CA LEU A 226 -9.72 36.07 -53.64
C LEU A 226 -10.54 35.04 -52.83
N VAL A 227 -10.61 35.23 -51.50
CA VAL A 227 -11.44 34.44 -50.59
C VAL A 227 -12.74 35.18 -50.30
N THR A 228 -13.88 34.62 -50.73
CA THR A 228 -15.20 35.29 -50.70
C THR A 228 -16.16 34.76 -49.62
N LYS A 229 -15.67 34.02 -48.61
CA LYS A 229 -16.49 33.43 -47.52
C LYS A 229 -17.54 34.36 -46.91
N SER A 230 -17.16 35.61 -46.63
CA SER A 230 -18.03 36.62 -45.99
C SER A 230 -18.86 37.43 -46.99
N TRP A 231 -18.85 37.04 -48.26
CA TRP A 231 -19.58 37.70 -49.34
C TRP A 231 -20.80 36.86 -49.69
N ASN A 232 -21.94 37.54 -49.77
CA ASN A 232 -23.20 36.98 -50.21
C ASN A 232 -23.59 37.55 -51.59
N ARG A 233 -24.66 37.01 -52.18
CA ARG A 233 -25.28 37.47 -53.44
C ARG A 233 -25.34 39.00 -53.62
N TRP A 234 -25.57 39.75 -52.55
CA TRP A 234 -25.73 41.21 -52.58
C TRP A 234 -24.41 41.98 -52.37
N THR A 235 -23.39 41.35 -51.79
CA THR A 235 -22.10 41.95 -51.44
C THR A 235 -20.93 41.51 -52.33
N VAL A 236 -21.19 40.77 -53.40
CA VAL A 236 -20.23 40.64 -54.52
C VAL A 236 -20.26 41.93 -55.37
N PRO A 237 -19.11 42.56 -55.67
CA PRO A 237 -19.02 43.74 -56.52
C PRO A 237 -19.64 43.57 -57.91
N ALA A 238 -20.25 44.63 -58.45
CA ALA A 238 -20.82 44.62 -59.79
C ALA A 238 -19.79 44.30 -60.89
N PHE A 239 -18.53 44.71 -60.72
CA PHE A 239 -17.46 44.42 -61.68
C PHE A 239 -17.05 42.94 -61.74
N LEU A 240 -17.36 42.14 -60.71
CA LEU A 240 -17.17 40.68 -60.76
C LEU A 240 -18.42 39.94 -61.26
N LYS A 241 -19.61 40.53 -61.07
CA LYS A 241 -20.88 39.98 -61.58
C LYS A 241 -21.04 40.17 -63.08
N ASN A 242 -20.61 41.32 -63.58
CA ASN A 242 -20.84 41.78 -64.96
C ASN A 242 -19.58 41.63 -65.83
N ALA A 243 -18.69 40.71 -65.49
CA ALA A 243 -17.46 40.48 -66.25
C ALA A 243 -17.71 39.50 -67.40
N ASP A 244 -17.33 39.91 -68.62
CA ASP A 244 -17.41 39.05 -69.82
C ASP A 244 -16.40 37.87 -69.79
N ILE A 245 -15.49 37.86 -68.82
CA ILE A 245 -14.40 36.88 -68.69
C ILE A 245 -14.42 36.30 -67.27
N PRO A 246 -14.43 34.96 -67.09
CA PRO A 246 -14.32 34.35 -65.78
C PRO A 246 -12.92 34.52 -65.19
N TYR A 247 -12.84 34.70 -63.88
CA TYR A 247 -11.59 34.84 -63.12
C TYR A 247 -11.42 33.73 -62.10
N TRP A 248 -10.18 33.34 -61.82
CA TRP A 248 -9.87 32.44 -60.72
C TRP A 248 -10.06 33.12 -59.36
N ILE A 249 -10.68 32.40 -58.43
CA ILE A 249 -10.79 32.77 -57.01
C ILE A 249 -10.01 31.76 -56.17
N GLY A 250 -9.80 32.06 -54.89
CA GLY A 250 -8.99 31.25 -53.98
C GLY A 250 -9.66 29.97 -53.50
N LEU A 251 -10.48 29.34 -54.33
CA LEU A 251 -11.22 28.11 -54.03
C LEU A 251 -10.65 26.96 -54.89
N GLN A 252 -10.12 25.92 -54.24
CA GLN A 252 -9.54 24.75 -54.90
C GLN A 252 -10.26 23.47 -54.45
N LYS A 253 -10.25 22.44 -55.30
CA LYS A 253 -10.75 21.11 -55.01
C LYS A 253 -9.56 20.19 -54.71
N GLY A 254 -9.64 19.33 -53.69
CA GLY A 254 -8.65 18.29 -53.48
C GLY A 254 -9.05 17.27 -52.42
N SER A 255 -8.25 16.20 -52.36
CA SER A 255 -8.45 15.08 -51.44
C SER A 255 -7.87 15.40 -50.05
N PHE A 256 -8.58 15.00 -48.99
CA PHE A 256 -8.10 15.14 -47.61
C PHE A 256 -6.95 14.15 -47.30
N PRO A 257 -5.80 14.60 -46.78
CA PRO A 257 -4.75 13.69 -46.33
C PRO A 257 -5.05 13.00 -45.00
N TRP A 258 -5.89 13.59 -44.14
CA TRP A 258 -6.03 13.18 -42.73
C TRP A 258 -7.15 12.15 -42.47
N TYR A 259 -7.82 11.65 -43.50
CA TYR A 259 -8.73 10.50 -43.42
C TYR A 259 -8.05 9.14 -43.68
N GLU A 260 -6.72 9.09 -43.80
CA GLU A 260 -5.97 7.81 -43.86
C GLU A 260 -5.96 7.05 -42.51
N TYR A 261 -6.39 7.69 -41.41
CA TYR A 261 -6.67 7.00 -40.14
C TYR A 261 -8.15 6.63 -40.02
N GLY A 262 -8.53 5.56 -40.71
CA GLY A 262 -9.81 4.88 -40.51
C GLY A 262 -9.88 4.24 -39.11
N TRP A 263 -10.52 4.93 -38.16
CA TRP A 263 -10.99 4.37 -36.89
C TRP A 263 -12.43 4.79 -36.62
N LEU A 264 -13.32 4.42 -37.53
CA LEU A 264 -14.70 4.02 -37.24
C LEU A 264 -15.10 3.03 -38.34
N GLU A 265 -15.14 1.74 -38.00
CA GLU A 265 -15.88 0.76 -38.79
C GLU A 265 -17.38 1.04 -38.58
N GLU A 266 -18.00 1.74 -39.50
CA GLU A 266 -19.33 1.40 -40.01
C GLU A 266 -19.29 1.63 -41.52
N GLU A 267 -19.35 0.55 -42.30
CA GLU A 267 -19.39 0.61 -43.76
C GLU A 267 -20.73 1.22 -44.21
N ASP A 268 -20.71 2.41 -44.80
CA ASP A 268 -21.73 2.80 -45.78
C ASP A 268 -21.37 2.10 -47.11
N PRO A 269 -22.14 1.10 -47.58
CA PRO A 269 -21.74 0.25 -48.71
C PRO A 269 -21.93 0.90 -50.09
N ASP A 270 -22.55 2.09 -50.16
CA ASP A 270 -22.96 2.76 -51.40
C ASP A 270 -22.46 4.23 -51.45
N GLY A 271 -21.14 4.43 -51.48
CA GLY A 271 -20.54 5.77 -51.62
C GLY A 271 -19.13 5.74 -52.21
N ASP A 272 -18.97 6.40 -53.37
CA ASP A 272 -17.68 6.67 -54.01
C ASP A 272 -16.79 7.50 -53.05
N GLY A 273 -15.93 6.77 -52.31
CA GLY A 273 -15.42 7.18 -51.00
C GLY A 273 -14.26 8.16 -50.99
N VAL A 274 -13.90 8.80 -52.11
CA VAL A 274 -12.99 9.95 -52.09
C VAL A 274 -13.82 11.20 -51.89
N SER A 275 -14.01 11.61 -50.63
CA SER A 275 -14.71 12.84 -50.26
C SER A 275 -13.94 14.09 -50.68
N ASP A 276 -14.01 14.37 -51.97
CA ASP A 276 -13.49 15.55 -52.65
C ASP A 276 -14.04 16.84 -52.01
N ALA A 277 -13.21 17.49 -51.21
CA ALA A 277 -13.56 18.75 -50.56
C ALA A 277 -13.08 19.95 -51.36
N TRP A 278 -13.88 21.01 -51.29
CA TRP A 278 -13.44 22.34 -51.68
C TRP A 278 -12.84 23.03 -50.47
N PHE A 279 -11.68 23.64 -50.64
CA PHE A 279 -11.00 24.42 -49.61
C PHE A 279 -10.58 25.78 -50.17
N TRP A 280 -10.43 26.75 -49.28
CA TRP A 280 -9.88 28.04 -49.60
C TRP A 280 -8.35 28.02 -49.50
N VAL A 281 -7.66 28.91 -50.21
CA VAL A 281 -6.20 29.09 -50.15
C VAL A 281 -5.66 29.42 -48.74
N ASP A 282 -6.53 29.75 -47.78
CA ASP A 282 -6.18 29.93 -46.36
C ASP A 282 -6.31 28.64 -45.52
N GLY A 283 -6.47 27.47 -46.16
CA GLY A 283 -6.52 26.15 -45.54
C GLY A 283 -7.88 25.74 -44.95
N SER A 284 -8.88 26.61 -45.02
CA SER A 284 -10.22 26.32 -44.48
C SER A 284 -11.14 25.59 -45.47
N LEU A 285 -12.12 24.86 -44.93
CA LEU A 285 -13.13 24.13 -45.68
C LEU A 285 -14.17 25.08 -46.30
N TYR A 286 -14.61 24.80 -47.52
CA TYR A 286 -15.73 25.48 -48.16
C TYR A 286 -17.07 24.94 -47.63
N GLU A 287 -17.66 25.65 -46.67
CA GLU A 287 -19.03 25.41 -46.24
C GLU A 287 -20.00 25.72 -47.40
N ARG A 288 -20.35 24.70 -48.18
CA ARG A 288 -21.54 24.74 -49.03
C ARG A 288 -22.71 24.92 -48.07
N TYR A 289 -23.43 26.05 -48.17
CA TYR A 289 -24.68 26.28 -47.41
C TYR A 289 -25.67 25.14 -47.70
N LEU A 290 -25.66 24.11 -46.85
CA LEU A 290 -26.72 23.14 -46.75
C LEU A 290 -27.93 23.88 -46.23
N ALA A 291 -28.88 24.16 -47.13
CA ALA A 291 -30.16 24.74 -46.78
C ALA A 291 -31.00 23.72 -46.00
N ALA A 292 -30.65 23.55 -44.72
CA ALA A 292 -31.47 22.83 -43.75
C ALA A 292 -32.73 23.66 -43.45
N GLN A 293 -33.73 23.55 -44.34
CA GLN A 293 -35.11 23.88 -44.01
C GLN A 293 -35.81 22.62 -43.49
N PRO A 294 -36.32 22.64 -42.25
CA PRO A 294 -37.58 22.01 -41.91
C PRO A 294 -38.73 22.90 -42.39
N LEU A 295 -39.80 22.27 -42.89
CA LEU A 295 -41.04 22.92 -43.32
C LEU A 295 -41.62 23.86 -42.24
N ASP A 296 -41.95 25.10 -42.63
CA ASP A 296 -43.36 25.52 -42.60
C ASP A 296 -43.68 26.49 -43.76
N LYS A 297 -44.97 26.73 -44.00
CA LYS A 297 -45.52 26.99 -45.35
C LYS A 297 -45.32 28.40 -45.94
N THR A 298 -45.17 28.37 -47.26
CA THR A 298 -45.28 29.39 -48.33
C THR A 298 -46.44 30.40 -48.22
N PRO A 299 -46.52 31.46 -49.09
CA PRO A 299 -45.60 31.94 -50.16
C PRO A 299 -45.17 33.43 -50.01
N SER A 300 -44.08 33.92 -50.61
CA SER A 300 -44.03 34.28 -52.03
C SER A 300 -42.61 34.42 -52.65
N LEU A 301 -42.54 34.03 -53.92
CA LEU A 301 -41.44 34.17 -54.88
C LEU A 301 -41.57 35.51 -55.67
N PRO A 302 -40.61 35.94 -56.54
CA PRO A 302 -39.30 35.35 -56.88
C PRO A 302 -38.11 36.35 -56.98
N ALA A 303 -36.91 35.81 -57.28
CA ALA A 303 -35.92 36.34 -58.27
C ALA A 303 -35.17 37.68 -57.99
N GLN A 304 -33.88 37.86 -58.30
CA GLN A 304 -32.76 37.00 -58.75
C GLN A 304 -31.42 37.52 -58.15
N LEU A 305 -30.36 36.69 -58.21
CA LEU A 305 -28.97 37.02 -58.64
C LEU A 305 -28.15 35.72 -58.58
#